data_AF-A0A8R2D7D2-F1
#
_entry.id   AF-A0A8R2D7D2-F1
#
_cell.length_a   1.000
_cell.length_b   1.000
_cell.length_c   1.000
_cell.angle_alpha   90.00
_cell.angle_beta   90.00
_cell.angle_gamma   90.00
#
_symmetry.space_group_name_H-M   'P 1'
#
loop_
_entity.id
_entity.type
_entity.pdbx_description
1 polymer ?
#
loop_
_entity_poly.entity_id
_entity_poly.type
_entity_poly.pdbx_seq_one_letter_code
_entity_poly.pdbx_strand_id
1 'polypeptide(L)'
;MYHFSDQIRRLHVAILPHKSNRPQEMDLQVDDEIEVIGNEWNGYSKGTHLRTNKTLLYPTFKVIQKTEVMYFASYPDIKISSEELED
;
A
#
# COMPACT_ATOMS: atom_id res chain seq x y z
N MET A 1 10.72 4.76 0.35
CA MET A 1 9.32 4.70 0.83
C MET A 1 9.32 4.89 2.34
N TYR A 2 8.31 5.54 2.90
CA TYR A 2 8.12 5.60 4.35
C TYR A 2 7.70 4.23 4.91
N HIS A 3 8.21 3.89 6.10
CA HIS A 3 8.01 2.62 6.80
C HIS A 3 8.02 2.86 8.31
N PHE A 4 7.07 2.26 9.03
CA PHE A 4 7.06 2.17 10.49
C PHE A 4 7.29 0.70 10.88
N SER A 5 8.18 0.43 11.84
CA SER A 5 8.47 -0.95 12.27
C SER A 5 7.22 -1.63 12.86
N ASP A 6 7.06 -2.92 12.60
CA ASP A 6 5.90 -3.72 13.01
C ASP A 6 4.54 -3.22 12.47
N GLN A 7 4.57 -2.44 11.38
CA GLN A 7 3.35 -2.05 10.67
C GLN A 7 2.58 -3.25 10.13
N ILE A 8 1.26 -3.09 10.03
CA ILE A 8 0.38 -3.99 9.28
C ILE A 8 0.88 -4.07 7.82
N ARG A 9 0.55 -5.17 7.14
CA ARG A 9 0.84 -5.40 5.73
C ARG A 9 0.53 -4.15 4.90
N ARG A 10 1.54 -3.65 4.19
CA ARG A 10 1.36 -2.55 3.24
C ARG A 10 0.84 -3.13 1.93
N LEU A 11 -0.39 -2.77 1.57
CA LEU A 11 -1.05 -3.27 0.39
C LEU A 11 -1.20 -2.19 -0.68
N HIS A 12 -1.01 -2.59 -1.93
CA HIS A 12 -1.45 -1.89 -3.12
C HIS A 12 -2.62 -2.66 -3.76
N VAL A 13 -3.53 -1.93 -4.40
CA VAL A 13 -4.63 -2.50 -5.20
C VAL A 13 -4.48 -2.03 -6.64
N ALA A 14 -4.53 -2.96 -7.59
CA ALA A 14 -4.49 -2.64 -9.00
C ALA A 14 -5.78 -1.93 -9.46
N ILE A 15 -5.63 -0.74 -10.04
CA ILE A 15 -6.74 0.04 -10.63
C ILE A 15 -6.73 -0.01 -12.16
N LEU A 16 -5.63 -0.50 -12.75
CA LEU A 16 -5.48 -0.70 -14.19
C LEU A 16 -4.89 -2.08 -14.47
N PRO A 17 -5.35 -2.78 -15.52
CA PRO A 17 -4.79 -4.06 -15.87
C PRO A 17 -3.37 -3.94 -16.44
N HIS A 18 -2.60 -5.01 -16.33
CA HIS A 18 -1.28 -5.12 -16.92
C HIS A 18 -1.06 -6.54 -17.44
N LYS A 19 -0.65 -6.66 -18.69
CA LYS A 19 -0.03 -7.87 -19.21
C LYS A 19 1.48 -7.66 -19.16
N SER A 20 2.18 -8.58 -18.52
CA SER A 20 3.64 -8.60 -18.38
C SER A 20 4.31 -8.61 -19.75
N ASN A 21 5.34 -7.78 -19.92
CA ASN A 21 6.13 -7.72 -21.15
C ASN A 21 7.43 -8.54 -21.03
N ARG A 22 7.81 -8.92 -19.81
CA ARG A 22 9.03 -9.68 -19.50
C ARG A 22 8.82 -10.57 -18.27
N PRO A 23 9.61 -11.65 -18.10
CA PRO A 23 9.42 -12.62 -17.01
C PRO A 23 9.51 -12.05 -15.59
N GLN A 24 10.11 -10.86 -15.43
CA GLN A 24 10.27 -10.19 -14.14
C GLN A 24 9.02 -9.40 -13.73
N GLU A 25 8.05 -9.20 -14.63
CA GLU A 25 6.81 -8.47 -14.36
C GLU A 25 5.67 -9.45 -14.05
N MET A 26 4.76 -9.04 -13.16
CA MET A 26 3.50 -9.76 -12.94
C MET A 26 2.41 -9.26 -13.90
N ASP A 27 1.51 -10.15 -14.28
CA ASP A 27 0.21 -9.74 -14.81
C ASP A 27 -0.63 -9.16 -13.66
N LEU A 28 -1.40 -8.10 -13.95
CA LEU A 28 -2.37 -7.50 -13.04
C LEU A 28 -3.77 -7.53 -13.66
N GLN A 29 -4.74 -7.96 -12.88
CA GLN A 29 -6.16 -7.68 -13.09
C GLN A 29 -6.57 -6.53 -12.16
N VAL A 30 -7.62 -5.79 -12.54
CA VAL A 30 -8.20 -4.79 -11.63
C VAL A 30 -8.65 -5.49 -10.35
N ASP A 31 -8.43 -4.84 -9.22
CA ASP A 31 -8.66 -5.32 -7.85
C ASP A 31 -7.67 -6.38 -7.34
N ASP A 32 -6.66 -6.77 -8.10
CA ASP A 32 -5.57 -7.59 -7.57
C ASP A 32 -4.82 -6.86 -6.44
N GLU A 33 -4.64 -7.55 -5.32
CA GLU A 33 -3.89 -7.03 -4.17
C GLU A 33 -2.43 -7.46 -4.22
N ILE A 34 -1.55 -6.52 -3.86
CA ILE A 34 -0.10 -6.70 -3.88
C ILE A 34 0.48 -6.24 -2.55
N GLU A 35 1.17 -7.13 -1.86
CA GLU A 35 1.97 -6.76 -0.69
C GLU A 35 3.27 -6.11 -1.14
N VAL A 36 3.45 -4.85 -0.72
CA VAL A 36 4.51 -3.98 -1.23
C VAL A 36 5.82 -4.27 -0.53
N ILE A 37 6.86 -4.58 -1.31
CA ILE A 37 8.23 -4.71 -0.80
C ILE A 37 8.99 -3.40 -0.98
N GLY A 38 8.84 -2.74 -2.14
CA GLY A 38 9.53 -1.50 -2.42
C GLY A 38 9.22 -0.89 -3.77
N ASN A 39 9.61 0.37 -3.94
CA ASN A 39 9.59 1.09 -5.20
C ASN A 39 11.02 1.19 -5.74
N GLU A 40 11.22 0.88 -7.03
CA GLU A 40 12.56 0.89 -7.65
C GLU A 40 12.94 2.24 -8.27
N TRP A 41 12.06 3.24 -8.20
CA TRP A 41 12.25 4.58 -8.74
C TRP A 41 12.52 4.64 -10.26
N ASN A 42 12.16 3.58 -10.98
CA ASN A 42 12.32 3.42 -12.43
C ASN A 42 10.97 3.25 -13.16
N GLY A 43 9.86 3.61 -12.49
CA GLY A 43 8.49 3.37 -12.97
C GLY A 43 7.86 2.06 -12.49
N TYR A 44 8.65 1.15 -11.91
CA TYR A 44 8.18 -0.11 -11.35
C TYR A 44 8.34 -0.16 -9.83
N SER A 45 7.49 -0.97 -9.21
CA SER A 45 7.59 -1.39 -7.82
C SER A 45 7.68 -2.91 -7.76
N LYS A 46 8.22 -3.44 -6.67
CA LYS A 46 8.31 -4.87 -6.40
C LYS A 46 7.37 -5.23 -5.25
N GLY A 47 6.69 -6.36 -5.40
CA GLY A 47 5.76 -6.83 -4.39
C GLY A 47 5.32 -8.26 -4.64
N THR A 48 4.62 -8.81 -3.66
CA THR A 48 4.06 -10.16 -3.72
C THR A 48 2.58 -10.06 -4.11
N HIS A 49 2.26 -10.60 -5.28
CA HIS A 49 0.90 -10.65 -5.79
C HIS A 49 0.08 -11.68 -5.01
N LEU A 50 -0.96 -11.27 -4.28
CA LEU A 50 -1.61 -12.14 -3.28
C LEU A 50 -2.37 -13.32 -3.89
N ARG A 51 -2.97 -13.14 -5.08
CA ARG A 51 -3.71 -14.22 -5.76
C ARG A 51 -2.80 -15.30 -6.36
N THR A 52 -1.55 -14.97 -6.71
CA THR A 52 -0.63 -15.93 -7.38
C THR A 52 0.57 -16.29 -6.51
N ASN A 53 0.74 -15.62 -5.37
CA ASN A 53 1.86 -15.73 -4.45
C ASN A 53 3.24 -15.56 -5.10
N LYS A 54 3.32 -14.81 -6.20
CA LYS A 54 4.57 -14.52 -6.91
C LYS A 54 5.08 -13.14 -6.55
N THR A 55 6.39 -13.05 -6.28
CA THR A 55 7.07 -11.77 -6.03
C THR A 55 7.76 -11.28 -7.29
N LEU A 56 7.21 -10.24 -7.92
CA LEU A 56 7.65 -9.72 -9.22
C LEU A 56 7.53 -8.19 -9.26
N LEU A 57 7.91 -7.59 -10.38
CA LEU A 57 7.73 -6.18 -10.67
C LEU A 57 6.32 -5.88 -11.19
N TYR A 58 5.84 -4.69 -10.90
CA TYR A 58 4.61 -4.15 -11.48
C TYR A 58 4.74 -2.64 -11.73
N PRO A 59 4.07 -2.08 -12.75
CA PRO A 59 4.10 -0.65 -13.00
C PRO A 59 3.45 0.13 -11.84
N THR A 60 4.21 1.02 -11.20
CA THR A 60 3.77 1.71 -9.98
C THR A 60 2.51 2.55 -10.19
N PHE A 61 2.35 3.17 -11.36
CA PHE A 61 1.23 4.07 -11.64
C PHE A 61 -0.12 3.34 -11.85
N LYS A 62 -0.12 2.01 -11.96
CA LYS A 62 -1.32 1.20 -12.20
C LYS A 62 -2.02 0.75 -10.93
N VAL A 63 -1.50 1.14 -9.77
CA VAL A 63 -2.01 0.73 -8.47
C VAL A 63 -2.21 1.94 -7.58
N ILE A 64 -3.05 1.78 -6.57
CA ILE A 64 -3.20 2.74 -5.46
C ILE A 64 -2.85 2.06 -4.14
N GLN A 65 -2.40 2.82 -3.16
CA GLN A 65 -2.20 2.29 -1.81
C GLN A 65 -3.55 2.03 -1.15
N LYS A 66 -3.72 0.83 -0.60
CA LYS A 66 -4.88 0.49 0.23
C LYS A 66 -4.69 1.15 1.60
N THR A 67 -5.62 2.02 1.97
CA THR A 67 -5.66 2.60 3.31
C THR A 67 -6.40 1.63 4.22
N GLU A 68 -5.66 1.03 5.14
CA GLU A 68 -6.24 0.22 6.21
C GLU A 68 -6.73 1.15 7.34
N VAL A 69 -7.90 0.85 7.87
CA VAL A 69 -8.52 1.62 8.96
C VAL A 69 -8.75 0.72 10.16
N MET A 70 -8.49 1.24 11.35
CA MET A 70 -8.77 0.57 12.61
C MET A 70 -9.56 1.51 13.51
N TYR A 71 -10.51 0.96 14.26
CA TYR A 71 -11.26 1.73 15.24
C TYR A 71 -10.40 1.95 16.47
N PHE A 72 -10.09 3.21 16.76
CA PHE A 72 -9.50 3.64 18.03
C PHE A 72 -10.58 4.21 18.94
N ALA A 73 -10.32 4.24 20.24
CA ALA A 73 -11.22 4.89 21.20
C ALA A 73 -11.38 6.38 20.85
N SER A 74 -12.62 6.84 20.71
CA SER A 74 -12.94 8.21 20.31
C SER A 74 -12.92 9.24 21.45
N TYR A 75 -12.80 8.77 22.70
CA TYR A 75 -12.79 9.58 23.93
C TYR A 75 -13.74 10.79 23.91
N PRO A 76 -15.06 10.58 23.70
CA PRO A 76 -16.01 11.67 23.45
C PRO A 76 -16.13 12.68 24.60
N ASP A 77 -15.80 12.25 25.83
CA ASP A 77 -15.88 13.06 27.03
C ASP A 77 -14.60 13.87 27.32
N ILE A 78 -13.51 13.65 26.55
CA ILE A 78 -12.28 14.44 26.68
C ILE A 78 -12.39 15.69 25.80
N LYS A 79 -12.39 16.87 26.44
CA LYS A 79 -12.30 18.16 25.76
C LYS A 79 -10.89 18.70 25.93
N ILE A 80 -10.15 18.83 24.84
CA ILE A 80 -8.86 19.53 24.86
C ILE A 80 -9.17 21.02 25.01
N SER A 81 -8.67 21.64 26.08
CA SER A 81 -8.78 23.09 26.22
C SER A 81 -7.77 23.75 25.29
N SER A 82 -8.16 24.81 24.60
CA SER A 82 -7.31 25.53 23.65
C SER A 82 -6.06 26.15 24.30
N GLU A 83 -6.02 26.25 25.63
CA GLU A 83 -4.86 26.74 26.39
C GLU A 83 -3.70 25.73 26.47
N GLU A 84 -3.93 24.42 26.24
CA GLU A 84 -2.89 23.37 26.33
C GLU A 84 -2.12 23.12 25.02
N LEU A 85 -2.48 23.80 23.92
CA LEU A 85 -1.92 23.58 22.57
C LEU A 85 -0.90 24.65 22.14
N GLU A 86 -0.61 25.64 22.98
CA GLU A 86 0.27 26.78 22.65
C GLU A 86 1.71 26.70 23.22
N ASP A 87 2.11 25.58 23.85
CA ASP A 87 3.49 25.36 24.33
C ASP A 87 4.38 24.56 23.36
#